data_AF-A0A140PTK8-F1
#
_entry.id   AF-A0A140PTK8-F1
#
_cell.length_a   1.000
_cell.length_b   1.000
_cell.length_c   1.000
_cell.angle_alpha   90.00
_cell.angle_beta   90.00
_cell.angle_gamma   90.00
#
_symmetry.space_group_name_H-M   'P 1'
#
loop_
_entity.id
_entity.type
_entity.pdbx_description
1 polymer ?
#
loop_
_entity_poly.entity_id
_entity_poly.type
_entity_poly.pdbx_seq_one_letter_code
_entity_poly.pdbx_strand_id
1 'polypeptide(L)'
;MDLELLKAKKLYAQGNTAKEIASALNKSQGTIYRWIKDNKEEFEEARKLAGMTLDDVVDLLDETHKKILIEISKNPEQFKDPKTADALVKVASVVEKVTARSEKKKEQAKKEVEEERGVLIVDNL
;
A
#
# COMPACT_ATOMS: atom_id res chain seq x y z
N MET A 1 -7.01 -7.52 -19.70
CA MET A 1 -5.73 -6.79 -19.69
C MET A 1 -4.64 -7.80 -20.03
N ASP A 2 -3.71 -7.46 -20.91
CA ASP A 2 -2.62 -8.36 -21.35
C ASP A 2 -1.71 -8.72 -20.16
N LEU A 3 -1.42 -10.01 -19.97
CA LEU A 3 -0.63 -10.53 -18.85
C LEU A 3 0.79 -9.94 -18.85
N GLU A 4 1.34 -9.67 -20.03
CA GLU A 4 2.67 -9.07 -20.18
C GLU A 4 2.69 -7.59 -19.77
N LEU A 5 1.63 -6.85 -20.09
CA LEU A 5 1.47 -5.46 -19.67
C LEU A 5 1.38 -5.34 -18.15
N LEU A 6 0.66 -6.26 -17.49
CA LEU A 6 0.58 -6.31 -16.03
C LEU A 6 1.95 -6.59 -15.39
N LYS A 7 2.72 -7.52 -15.96
CA LYS A 7 4.09 -7.80 -15.49
C LYS A 7 5.01 -6.61 -15.70
N ALA A 8 4.90 -5.90 -16.83
CA ALA A 8 5.67 -4.68 -17.10
C ALA A 8 5.37 -3.58 -16.07
N LYS A 9 4.09 -3.37 -15.71
CA LYS A 9 3.69 -2.43 -14.65
C LYS A 9 4.30 -2.77 -13.31
N LYS A 10 4.28 -4.06 -12.93
CA LYS A 10 4.87 -4.52 -11.67
C LYS A 10 6.38 -4.25 -11.60
N LEU A 11 7.12 -4.57 -12.67
CA LEU A 11 8.56 -4.32 -12.74
C LEU A 11 8.87 -2.82 -12.72
N TYR A 12 8.10 -2.01 -13.45
CA TYR A 12 8.24 -0.56 -13.42
C TYR A 12 8.02 0.02 -12.03
N ALA A 13 7.01 -0.46 -11.31
CA ALA A 13 6.73 -0.05 -9.94
C ALA A 13 7.87 -0.39 -8.97
N GLN A 14 8.64 -1.45 -9.25
CA GLN A 14 9.84 -1.84 -8.51
C GLN A 14 11.08 -0.99 -8.84
N GLY A 15 10.95 -0.02 -9.76
CA GLY A 15 12.01 0.90 -10.14
C GLY A 15 12.85 0.45 -11.35
N ASN A 16 12.47 -0.65 -12.01
CA ASN A 16 13.21 -1.13 -13.17
C ASN A 16 13.12 -0.17 -14.37
N THR A 17 14.22 -0.07 -15.11
CA THR A 17 14.27 0.73 -16.34
C THR A 17 13.56 0.02 -17.50
N ALA A 18 13.13 0.76 -18.52
CA ALA A 18 12.52 0.17 -19.72
C ALA A 18 13.42 -0.89 -20.39
N LYS A 19 14.74 -0.74 -20.28
CA LYS A 19 15.73 -1.73 -20.75
C LYS A 19 15.65 -3.03 -19.96
N GLU A 20 15.64 -2.94 -18.63
CA GLU A 20 15.56 -4.12 -17.76
C GLU A 20 14.23 -4.84 -17.90
N ILE A 21 13.12 -4.10 -17.99
CA ILE A 21 11.79 -4.66 -18.22
C ILE A 21 11.75 -5.39 -19.57
N ALA A 22 12.32 -4.79 -20.62
CA ALA A 22 12.41 -5.40 -21.94
C ALA A 22 13.19 -6.72 -21.91
N SER A 23 14.33 -6.75 -21.22
CA SER A 23 15.11 -7.97 -21.01
C SER A 23 14.34 -9.03 -20.21
N ALA A 24 13.66 -8.64 -19.14
CA ALA A 24 12.90 -9.56 -18.28
C ALA A 24 11.67 -10.18 -18.99
N LEU A 25 11.05 -9.45 -19.92
CA LEU A 25 9.87 -9.90 -20.66
C LEU A 25 10.18 -10.43 -22.06
N ASN A 26 11.47 -10.49 -22.44
CA ASN A 26 11.92 -10.81 -23.79
C ASN A 26 11.18 -10.00 -24.88
N LYS A 27 11.07 -8.68 -24.66
CA LYS A 27 10.44 -7.71 -25.57
C LYS A 27 11.44 -6.70 -26.07
N SER A 28 11.06 -6.00 -27.15
CA SER A 28 11.83 -4.84 -27.59
C SER A 28 11.67 -3.68 -26.59
N GLN A 29 12.72 -2.88 -26.42
CA GLN A 29 12.65 -1.66 -25.61
C GLN A 29 11.56 -0.70 -26.12
N GLY A 30 11.40 -0.59 -27.44
CA GLY A 30 10.36 0.24 -28.06
C GLY A 30 8.95 -0.19 -27.66
N THR A 31 8.70 -1.49 -27.50
CA THR A 31 7.42 -2.01 -26.99
C THR A 31 7.15 -1.53 -25.57
N ILE A 32 8.15 -1.61 -24.69
CA ILE A 32 8.01 -1.17 -23.30
C ILE A 32 7.80 0.34 -23.21
N TYR A 33 8.57 1.14 -23.97
CA TYR A 33 8.36 2.59 -24.04
C TYR A 33 6.96 2.96 -24.52
N ARG A 34 6.44 2.24 -25.53
CA ARG A 34 5.07 2.45 -26.01
C ARG A 34 4.05 2.12 -24.92
N TRP A 35 4.20 1.00 -24.22
CA TRP A 35 3.30 0.65 -23.11
C TRP A 35 3.29 1.69 -21.99
N ILE A 36 4.46 2.16 -21.57
CA ILE A 36 4.58 3.21 -20.56
C ILE A 36 3.94 4.51 -21.06
N LYS A 37 4.17 4.89 -22.32
CA LYS A 37 3.61 6.11 -22.91
C LYS A 37 2.08 6.04 -22.99
N ASP A 38 1.54 4.94 -23.48
CA ASP A 38 0.11 4.77 -23.74
C ASP A 38 -0.69 4.58 -22.43
N ASN A 39 -0.04 4.14 -21.34
CA ASN A 39 -0.66 3.86 -20.04
C ASN A 39 0.02 4.64 -18.91
N LYS A 40 0.47 5.87 -19.19
CA LYS A 40 1.36 6.63 -18.30
C LYS A 40 0.83 6.75 -16.87
N GLU A 41 -0.44 7.11 -16.71
CA GLU A 41 -1.06 7.28 -15.39
C GLU A 41 -1.03 5.98 -14.59
N GLU A 42 -1.43 4.86 -15.20
CA GLU A 42 -1.44 3.55 -14.53
C GLU A 42 -0.03 3.07 -14.10
N PHE A 43 1.00 3.38 -14.89
CA PHE A 43 2.39 3.06 -14.54
C PHE A 43 2.92 3.92 -13.39
N GLU A 44 2.62 5.23 -13.41
CA GLU A 44 3.02 6.14 -12.33
C GLU A 44 2.25 5.86 -11.04
N GLU A 45 0.96 5.52 -11.13
CA GLU A 45 0.16 5.07 -9.98
C GLU A 45 0.74 3.80 -9.36
N ALA A 46 1.05 2.79 -10.18
CA ALA A 46 1.69 1.57 -9.69
C ALA A 46 3.01 1.86 -8.97
N ARG A 47 3.80 2.81 -9.49
CA ARG A 47 5.06 3.24 -8.87
C ARG A 47 4.84 3.97 -7.54
N LYS A 48 3.86 4.88 -7.47
CA LYS A 48 3.48 5.53 -6.21
C LYS A 48 3.03 4.51 -5.17
N LEU A 49 2.18 3.57 -5.55
CA LEU A 49 1.69 2.52 -4.66
C LEU A 49 2.80 1.60 -4.17
N ALA A 50 3.78 1.25 -5.00
CA ALA A 50 4.92 0.44 -4.59
C ALA A 50 5.89 1.20 -3.65
N GLY A 51 5.93 2.53 -3.73
CA GLY A 51 6.72 3.38 -2.85
C GLY A 51 6.05 3.72 -1.53
N MET A 52 4.75 3.43 -1.35
CA MET A 52 4.05 3.70 -0.10
C MET A 52 4.50 2.74 1.00
N THR A 53 4.88 3.31 2.14
CA THR A 53 5.08 2.58 3.38
C THR A 53 3.73 2.26 4.04
N LEU A 54 3.74 1.40 5.05
CA LEU A 54 2.53 1.13 5.83
C LEU A 54 2.01 2.39 6.53
N ASP A 55 2.92 3.25 7.01
CA ASP A 55 2.56 4.50 7.68
C ASP A 55 1.92 5.49 6.68
N ASP A 56 2.45 5.60 5.45
CA ASP A 56 1.83 6.42 4.39
C ASP A 56 0.39 5.97 4.07
N VAL A 57 0.14 4.65 4.09
CA VAL A 57 -1.20 4.09 3.87
C VAL A 57 -2.13 4.43 5.04
N VAL A 58 -1.63 4.39 6.29
CA VAL A 58 -2.41 4.77 7.48
C VAL A 58 -2.78 6.25 7.43
N ASP A 59 -1.83 7.12 7.08
CA ASP A 59 -2.06 8.57 6.98
C ASP A 59 -3.07 8.90 5.87
N LEU A 60 -2.92 8.29 4.68
CA LEU A 60 -3.86 8.45 3.57
C LEU A 60 -5.28 8.04 3.98
N LEU A 61 -5.40 6.96 4.74
CA LEU A 61 -6.66 6.40 5.20
C LEU A 61 -7.32 7.32 6.23
N ASP A 62 -6.56 7.87 7.18
CA ASP A 62 -7.03 8.89 8.12
C ASP A 62 -7.52 10.15 7.40
N GLU A 63 -6.75 10.67 6.44
CA GLU A 63 -7.17 11.81 5.63
C GLU A 63 -8.46 11.54 4.85
N THR A 64 -8.55 10.36 4.23
CA THR A 64 -9.71 9.96 3.43
C THR A 64 -10.96 9.89 4.29
N HIS A 65 -10.86 9.33 5.51
CA HIS A 65 -11.97 9.31 6.44
C HIS A 65 -12.41 10.71 6.88
N LYS A 66 -11.46 11.61 7.20
CA LYS A 66 -11.77 12.99 7.55
C LYS A 66 -12.54 13.69 6.42
N LYS A 67 -12.13 13.47 5.15
CA LYS A 67 -12.84 14.01 3.98
C LYS A 67 -14.25 13.45 3.86
N ILE A 68 -14.45 12.15 4.06
CA ILE A 68 -15.79 11.55 4.02
C ILE A 68 -16.67 12.11 5.14
N LEU A 69 -16.16 12.28 6.37
CA LEU A 69 -16.92 12.92 7.47
C LEU A 69 -17.34 14.35 7.13
N ILE A 70 -16.46 15.11 6.47
CA ILE A 70 -16.81 16.46 5.98
C ILE A 70 -17.89 16.37 4.91
N GLU A 71 -17.83 15.42 3.98
CA GLU A 71 -18.89 15.21 2.99
C GLU A 71 -20.23 14.80 3.61
N ILE A 72 -20.21 13.91 4.62
CA ILE A 72 -21.38 13.55 5.44
C ILE A 72 -21.98 14.81 6.07
N SER A 73 -21.15 15.67 6.68
CA SER A 73 -21.66 16.90 7.31
C SER A 73 -22.29 17.87 6.31
N LYS A 74 -21.82 17.87 5.05
CA LYS A 74 -22.31 18.75 3.99
C LYS A 74 -23.59 18.22 3.35
N ASN A 75 -23.72 16.90 3.21
CA ASN A 75 -24.87 16.26 2.58
C ASN A 75 -25.24 14.94 3.27
N PRO A 76 -25.91 14.98 4.44
CA PRO A 76 -26.23 13.79 5.23
C PRO A 76 -27.14 12.80 4.50
N GLU A 77 -27.98 13.28 3.59
CA GLU A 77 -28.98 12.49 2.85
C GLU A 77 -28.34 11.43 1.94
N GLN A 78 -27.13 11.68 1.42
CA GLN A 78 -26.44 10.71 0.55
C GLN A 78 -26.01 9.44 1.29
N PHE A 79 -25.96 9.47 2.62
CA PHE A 79 -25.60 8.32 3.47
C PHE A 79 -26.81 7.56 4.01
N LYS A 80 -28.03 7.98 3.64
CA LYS A 80 -29.22 7.14 3.81
C LYS A 80 -29.25 6.00 2.80
N ASP A 81 -28.46 6.08 1.72
CA ASP A 81 -28.26 4.97 0.79
C ASP A 81 -27.54 3.80 1.50
N PRO A 82 -28.18 2.62 1.64
CA PRO A 82 -27.60 1.51 2.39
C PRO A 82 -26.28 0.98 1.82
N LYS A 83 -26.06 1.11 0.50
CA LYS A 83 -24.82 0.65 -0.13
C LYS A 83 -23.63 1.54 0.26
N THR A 84 -23.87 2.84 0.27
CA THR A 84 -22.87 3.83 0.67
C THR A 84 -22.50 3.67 2.15
N ALA A 85 -23.49 3.42 3.01
CA ALA A 85 -23.26 3.11 4.43
C ALA A 85 -22.48 1.80 4.64
N ASP A 86 -22.83 0.72 3.93
CA ASP A 86 -22.13 -0.58 4.02
C ASP A 86 -20.68 -0.50 3.54
N ALA A 87 -20.41 0.24 2.46
CA ALA A 87 -19.05 0.47 1.97
C ALA A 87 -18.17 1.17 3.01
N LEU A 88 -18.72 2.17 3.71
CA LEU A 88 -18.04 2.88 4.80
C LEU A 88 -17.69 1.97 5.97
N VAL A 89 -18.63 1.15 6.43
CA VAL A 89 -18.42 0.18 7.51
C VAL A 89 -17.29 -0.81 7.15
N LYS A 90 -17.27 -1.27 5.89
CA LYS A 90 -16.21 -2.18 5.42
C LYS A 90 -14.84 -1.53 5.46
N VAL A 91 -14.72 -0.29 4.98
CA VAL A 91 -13.45 0.46 5.02
C VAL A 91 -13.00 0.63 6.48
N ALA A 92 -13.87 1.09 7.38
CA ALA A 92 -13.56 1.23 8.81
C ALA A 92 -13.05 -0.09 9.44
N SER A 93 -13.68 -1.22 9.11
CA SER A 93 -13.26 -2.54 9.63
C SER A 93 -11.88 -2.99 9.13
N VAL A 94 -11.49 -2.59 7.92
CA VAL A 94 -10.15 -2.89 7.37
C VAL A 94 -9.11 -2.07 8.12
N VAL A 95 -9.43 -0.82 8.47
CA VAL A 95 -8.55 0.10 9.18
C VAL A 95 -8.25 -0.42 10.58
N GLU A 96 -9.28 -0.80 11.34
CA GLU A 96 -9.12 -1.39 12.67
C GLU A 96 -8.23 -2.63 12.65
N LYS A 97 -8.34 -3.45 11.59
CA LYS A 97 -7.48 -4.63 11.43
C LYS A 97 -6.04 -4.27 11.09
N VAL A 98 -5.81 -3.22 10.30
CA VAL A 98 -4.47 -2.74 9.95
C VAL A 98 -3.79 -2.11 11.17
N THR A 99 -4.49 -1.27 11.93
CA THR A 99 -3.97 -0.66 13.15
C THR A 99 -3.64 -1.71 14.21
N ALA A 100 -4.56 -2.65 14.48
CA ALA A 100 -4.32 -3.74 15.43
C ALA A 100 -3.14 -4.65 15.01
N ARG A 101 -2.91 -4.85 13.70
CA ARG A 101 -1.73 -5.59 13.21
C ARG A 101 -0.44 -4.80 13.39
N SER A 102 -0.47 -3.49 13.20
CA SER A 102 0.68 -2.61 13.41
C SER A 102 1.08 -2.58 14.90
N GLU A 103 0.11 -2.47 15.80
CA GLU A 103 0.33 -2.50 17.25
C GLU A 103 0.94 -3.82 17.72
N LYS A 104 0.39 -4.96 17.27
CA LYS A 104 0.96 -6.29 17.57
C LYS A 104 2.39 -6.45 17.10
N LYS A 105 2.74 -5.92 15.93
CA LYS A 105 4.13 -5.94 15.42
C LYS A 105 5.06 -5.08 16.27
N LYS A 106 4.61 -3.89 16.70
CA LYS A 106 5.37 -3.01 17.61
C LYS A 106 5.59 -3.69 18.97
N GLU A 107 4.62 -4.44 19.46
CA GLU A 107 4.71 -5.14 20.74
C GLU A 107 5.58 -6.41 20.68
N GLN A 108 5.55 -7.15 19.57
CA GLN A 108 6.50 -8.25 19.31
C GLN A 108 7.94 -7.75 19.17
N ALA A 109 8.16 -6.66 18.42
CA ALA A 109 9.49 -6.07 18.29
C ALA A 109 10.04 -5.57 19.65
N LYS A 110 9.18 -5.08 20.55
CA LYS A 110 9.59 -4.72 21.93
C LYS A 110 9.99 -5.94 22.76
N LYS A 111 9.24 -7.05 22.63
CA LYS A 111 9.54 -8.30 23.36
C LYS A 111 10.82 -8.96 22.89
N GLU A 112 11.08 -8.98 21.58
CA GLU A 112 12.34 -9.52 21.03
C GLU A 112 13.56 -8.72 21.50
N VAL A 113 13.45 -7.39 21.59
CA VAL A 113 14.52 -6.52 22.14
C VAL A 113 14.70 -6.70 23.65
N GLU A 114 13.63 -6.97 24.40
CA GLU A 114 13.71 -7.31 25.84
C GLU A 114 14.33 -8.70 26.07
N GLU A 115 14.01 -9.69 25.24
CA GLU A 115 14.62 -11.03 25.31
C GLU A 115 16.10 -11.00 24.93
N GLU A 116 16.51 -10.25 23.91
CA GLU A 116 17.93 -10.06 23.57
C GLU A 116 18.72 -9.34 24.68
N ARG A 117 18.10 -8.39 25.39
CA ARG A 117 18.72 -7.72 26.56
C ARG A 117 18.68 -8.56 27.84
N GLY A 118 17.73 -9.50 27.95
CA GLY A 118 17.56 -10.38 29.10
C GLY A 118 18.59 -11.51 29.18
N VAL A 119 19.29 -11.82 28.08
CA VAL A 119 20.41 -12.78 28.05
C VAL A 119 21.74 -12.07 28.31
N LEU A 120 21.87 -11.41 29.46
CA LEU A 120 23.18 -11.15 30.07
C LEU A 120 23.40 -12.26 31.11
N ILE A 121 23.94 -13.39 30.65
CA ILE A 121 24.43 -14.44 31.53
C ILE A 121 25.51 -13.81 32.40
N VAL A 122 25.22 -13.62 33.69
CA VAL A 122 26.21 -13.26 34.70
C VAL A 122 26.99 -14.52 35.02
N ASP A 123 27.90 -14.91 34.14
CA ASP A 123 29.02 -15.78 34.52
C ASP A 123 30.14 -14.85 34.99
N ASN A 124 30.18 -14.57 36.29
CA ASN A 124 31.38 -14.03 36.90
C ASN A 124 31.56 -14.59 38.31
N LEU A 125 32.50 -15.55 38.37
CA LEU A 125 33.38 -15.99 39.47
C LEU A 125 32.78 -16.92 40.55
#